data_AF-A0A1C5K9N0-F1
#
_entry.id   AF-A0A1C5K9N0-F1
#
_cell.length_a   1.000
_cell.length_b   1.000
_cell.length_c   1.000
_cell.angle_alpha   90.00
_cell.angle_beta   90.00
_cell.angle_gamma   90.00
#
_symmetry.space_group_name_H-M   'P 1'
#
loop_
_entity.id
_entity.type
_entity.pdbx_description
1 polymer ?
#
loop_
_entity_poly.entity_id
_entity_poly.type
_entity_poly.pdbx_seq_one_letter_code
_entity_poly.pdbx_strand_id
1 'polypeptide(L)'
;MMTDVVESSGVPARHDDPAPADPIGTDPGDAGLIGTGPGEAGPVDAGPGDVGPIGAGPAGADPGDVAARTGTGDTAAAERIVAIRQRIDEIDRTLIALWQERAALSQEVGVTRMASGGTRLVLSREREILERFRSELGADGTQLALLLLRAGRGPL
;
A
#
# COMPACT_ATOMS: atom_id res chain seq x y z
N MET A 1 70.32 3.07 -15.71
CA MET A 1 69.92 4.34 -16.34
C MET A 1 68.61 4.74 -15.67
N MET A 2 68.71 5.59 -14.65
CA MET A 2 68.44 7.04 -14.71
C MET A 2 66.92 7.29 -14.85
N THR A 3 66.20 7.52 -13.73
CA THR A 3 65.76 8.84 -13.17
C THR A 3 64.33 9.15 -13.65
N ASP A 4 63.36 9.74 -12.93
CA ASP A 4 63.21 10.60 -11.75
C ASP A 4 61.83 10.25 -11.10
N VAL A 5 61.57 10.27 -9.78
CA VAL A 5 61.52 11.37 -8.79
C VAL A 5 60.53 12.50 -9.15
N VAL A 6 59.51 12.68 -8.29
CA VAL A 6 58.83 13.92 -7.81
C VAL A 6 57.60 13.41 -7.01
N GLU A 7 57.73 13.24 -5.69
CA GLU A 7 57.34 14.20 -4.63
C GLU A 7 55.81 14.44 -4.57
N SER A 8 55.13 13.92 -3.55
CA SER A 8 55.02 14.44 -2.17
C SER A 8 53.97 15.54 -2.06
N SER A 9 52.91 15.28 -1.29
CA SER A 9 52.49 16.16 -0.19
C SER A 9 51.30 15.57 0.58
N GLY A 10 51.46 15.52 1.89
CA GLY A 10 50.50 15.00 2.86
C GLY A 10 49.38 15.97 3.25
N VAL A 11 48.35 15.33 3.82
CA VAL A 11 47.19 15.79 4.62
C VAL A 11 47.71 16.47 5.92
N PRO A 12 47.03 17.44 6.62
CA PRO A 12 45.71 17.18 7.23
C PRO A 12 44.71 18.33 7.53
N ALA A 13 43.48 17.87 7.77
CA ALA A 13 42.43 18.31 8.72
C ALA A 13 42.22 19.81 9.00
N ARG A 14 40.97 20.26 8.83
CA ARG A 14 40.31 21.17 9.78
C ARG A 14 38.82 20.83 9.94
N HIS A 15 38.47 20.51 11.18
CA HIS A 15 37.14 20.60 11.76
C HIS A 15 36.67 22.05 11.75
N ASP A 16 35.42 22.28 11.38
CA ASP A 16 34.65 23.45 11.81
C ASP A 16 33.19 23.01 12.03
N ASP A 17 32.86 22.75 13.30
CA ASP A 17 31.49 22.72 13.85
C ASP A 17 31.55 23.47 15.19
N PRO A 18 30.86 24.61 15.31
CA PRO A 18 29.96 24.84 16.45
C PRO A 18 28.69 25.60 15.97
N ALA A 19 27.49 25.58 16.56
CA ALA A 19 26.91 25.09 17.81
C ALA A 19 25.36 25.03 17.59
N PRO A 20 24.60 24.31 18.43
CA PRO A 20 23.14 24.25 18.35
C PRO A 20 22.47 25.56 18.83
N ALA A 21 21.48 26.04 18.10
CA ALA A 21 20.55 27.07 18.55
C ALA A 21 19.35 26.41 19.24
N ASP A 22 19.10 26.79 20.49
CA ASP A 22 17.98 26.34 21.32
C ASP A 22 16.60 26.71 20.75
N PRO A 23 15.55 25.94 21.11
CA PRO A 23 14.20 26.11 20.56
C PRO A 23 13.48 27.31 21.18
N ILE A 24 12.87 28.14 20.33
CA ILE A 24 11.89 29.14 20.76
C ILE A 24 10.60 28.42 21.09
N GLY A 25 10.23 28.44 22.37
CA GLY A 25 8.90 28.10 22.84
C GLY A 25 7.89 29.16 22.47
N THR A 26 6.75 28.73 21.96
CA THR A 26 5.50 29.50 21.97
C THR A 26 4.40 28.65 22.61
N ASP A 27 3.77 29.30 23.57
CA ASP A 27 2.80 28.86 24.56
C ASP A 27 1.46 28.41 23.94
N PRO A 28 0.77 27.37 24.47
CA PRO A 28 -0.61 27.05 24.11
C PRO A 28 -1.59 27.66 25.12
N GLY A 29 -2.25 28.75 24.73
CA GLY A 29 -3.50 29.26 25.31
C GLY A 29 -4.33 29.83 24.15
N ASP A 30 -5.64 29.70 24.05
CA ASP A 30 -6.63 29.82 25.10
C ASP A 30 -7.97 29.19 24.63
N ALA A 31 -8.82 28.94 25.61
CA ALA A 31 -10.10 28.26 25.60
C ALA A 31 -11.16 28.81 24.65
N GLY A 32 -12.05 27.92 24.23
CA GLY A 32 -13.29 28.24 23.51
C GLY A 32 -14.33 27.14 23.69
N LEU A 33 -14.87 27.03 24.91
CA LEU A 33 -16.06 26.25 25.26
C LEU A 33 -17.26 26.74 24.44
N ILE A 34 -17.98 25.86 23.74
CA ILE A 34 -19.35 26.14 23.31
C ILE A 34 -20.23 24.88 23.39
N GLY A 35 -21.10 24.89 24.40
CA GLY A 35 -22.54 24.67 24.27
C GLY A 35 -23.04 23.29 23.83
N THR A 36 -23.39 22.44 24.79
CA THR A 36 -24.39 21.37 24.63
C THR A 36 -25.80 21.96 24.49
N GLY A 37 -26.60 21.43 23.57
CA GLY A 37 -28.07 21.56 23.54
C GLY A 37 -28.72 20.27 23.03
N PRO A 38 -29.76 19.72 23.68
CA PRO A 38 -30.52 18.54 23.22
C PRO A 38 -31.88 18.93 22.61
N GLY A 39 -32.37 18.11 21.66
CA GLY A 39 -33.73 18.18 21.06
C GLY A 39 -33.71 18.72 19.62
N GLU A 40 -34.37 18.13 18.61
CA GLU A 40 -35.59 17.33 18.57
C GLU A 40 -35.48 16.21 17.50
N ALA A 41 -35.90 15.00 17.87
CA ALA A 41 -36.21 13.94 16.92
C ALA A 41 -37.68 14.11 16.48
N GLY A 42 -37.89 14.55 15.24
CA GLY A 42 -39.20 14.50 14.58
C GLY A 42 -39.45 13.12 13.96
N PRO A 43 -40.70 12.61 13.97
CA PRO A 43 -41.04 11.32 13.38
C PRO A 43 -41.11 11.46 11.85
N VAL A 44 -40.31 10.68 11.12
CA VAL A 44 -40.57 10.47 9.69
C VAL A 44 -41.40 9.21 9.51
N ASP A 45 -42.53 9.43 8.87
CA ASP A 45 -43.65 8.54 8.59
C ASP A 45 -43.21 7.24 7.90
N ALA A 46 -43.61 6.11 8.50
CA ALA A 46 -43.45 4.78 7.93
C ALA A 46 -44.62 4.51 6.98
N GLY A 47 -44.44 4.81 5.70
CA GLY A 47 -45.34 4.37 4.63
C GLY A 47 -45.14 2.89 4.27
N PRO A 48 -46.21 2.16 3.90
CA PRO A 48 -46.15 0.71 3.69
C PRO A 48 -45.64 0.35 2.29
N GLY A 49 -44.73 -0.63 2.26
CA GLY A 49 -44.65 -1.72 1.29
C GLY A 49 -44.63 -1.42 -0.20
N ASP A 50 -43.49 -1.71 -0.84
CA ASP A 50 -43.49 -2.53 -2.05
C ASP A 50 -42.23 -3.40 -2.10
N VAL A 51 -42.35 -4.65 -1.62
CA VAL A 51 -41.39 -5.71 -1.91
C VAL A 51 -41.78 -6.35 -3.24
N GLY A 52 -41.46 -5.64 -4.33
CA GLY A 52 -41.46 -6.14 -5.71
C GLY A 52 -40.22 -7.01 -6.00
N PRO A 53 -40.26 -7.86 -7.04
CA PRO A 53 -39.60 -9.16 -7.01
C PRO A 53 -38.08 -9.08 -7.14
N ILE A 54 -37.40 -9.83 -6.27
CA ILE A 54 -36.09 -10.44 -6.52
C ILE A 54 -36.17 -11.24 -7.82
N GLY A 55 -35.65 -10.66 -8.89
CA GLY A 55 -35.70 -11.25 -10.23
C GLY A 55 -34.70 -10.60 -11.18
N ALA A 56 -33.42 -10.55 -10.81
CA ALA A 56 -32.34 -10.25 -11.76
C ALA A 56 -31.58 -11.55 -12.08
N GLY A 57 -32.26 -12.46 -12.78
CA GLY A 57 -31.56 -13.33 -13.73
C GLY A 57 -31.00 -12.49 -14.88
N PRO A 58 -30.06 -13.00 -15.69
CA PRO A 58 -29.22 -12.20 -16.59
C PRO A 58 -30.05 -11.77 -17.82
N ALA A 59 -30.85 -10.73 -17.69
CA ALA A 59 -31.69 -10.23 -18.75
C ALA A 59 -31.08 -8.95 -19.35
N GLY A 60 -30.47 -9.12 -20.51
CA GLY A 60 -30.28 -8.08 -21.53
C GLY A 60 -29.51 -6.85 -21.06
N ALA A 61 -28.18 -6.94 -21.00
CA ALA A 61 -27.37 -5.74 -21.05
C ALA A 61 -27.64 -5.04 -22.39
N ASP A 62 -28.14 -3.80 -22.34
CA ASP A 62 -28.31 -2.98 -23.53
C ASP A 62 -26.97 -2.92 -24.29
N PRO A 63 -26.93 -3.17 -25.61
CA PRO A 63 -25.70 -3.08 -26.38
C PRO A 63 -25.00 -1.72 -26.22
N GLY A 64 -25.76 -0.64 -25.97
CA GLY A 64 -25.22 0.69 -25.66
C GLY A 64 -24.45 0.75 -24.34
N ASP A 65 -24.97 0.13 -23.29
CA ASP A 65 -24.29 0.00 -21.99
C ASP A 65 -23.03 -0.89 -22.08
N VAL A 66 -23.10 -1.98 -22.83
CA VAL A 66 -21.95 -2.88 -23.04
C VAL A 66 -20.83 -2.18 -23.82
N ALA A 67 -21.17 -1.42 -24.87
CA ALA A 67 -20.19 -0.67 -25.65
C ALA A 67 -19.53 0.45 -24.82
N ALA A 68 -20.31 1.17 -24.00
CA ALA A 68 -19.79 2.21 -23.11
C ALA A 68 -18.84 1.63 -22.04
N ARG A 69 -19.16 0.46 -21.47
CA ARG A 69 -18.32 -0.19 -20.45
C ARG A 69 -17.05 -0.80 -21.03
N THR A 70 -17.09 -1.30 -22.25
CA THR A 70 -15.97 -2.04 -22.85
C THR A 70 -15.11 -1.18 -23.80
N GLY A 71 -15.64 -0.03 -24.25
CA GLY A 71 -14.97 0.87 -25.18
C GLY A 71 -14.95 0.38 -26.63
N THR A 72 -15.78 -0.62 -26.98
CA THR A 72 -15.87 -1.17 -28.34
C THR A 72 -17.32 -1.30 -28.80
N GLY A 73 -17.57 -0.96 -30.07
CA GLY A 73 -18.87 -1.18 -30.72
C GLY A 73 -19.05 -2.59 -31.27
N ASP A 74 -18.01 -3.43 -31.24
CA ASP A 74 -18.10 -4.84 -31.61
C ASP A 74 -18.62 -5.65 -30.42
N THR A 75 -19.83 -6.20 -30.56
CA THR A 75 -20.51 -6.98 -29.52
C THR A 75 -19.71 -8.21 -29.09
N ALA A 76 -19.06 -8.93 -30.01
CA ALA A 76 -18.31 -10.13 -29.66
C ALA A 76 -17.03 -9.78 -28.89
N ALA A 77 -16.35 -8.71 -29.27
CA ALA A 77 -15.23 -8.17 -28.50
C ALA A 77 -15.66 -7.70 -27.12
N ALA A 78 -16.82 -7.04 -27.02
CA ALA A 78 -17.35 -6.53 -25.76
C ALA A 78 -17.67 -7.66 -24.77
N GLU A 79 -18.34 -8.73 -25.22
CA GLU A 79 -18.61 -9.92 -24.41
C GLU A 79 -17.31 -10.55 -23.89
N ARG A 80 -16.28 -10.65 -24.74
CA ARG A 80 -14.96 -11.17 -24.34
C ARG A 80 -14.29 -10.27 -23.30
N ILE A 81 -14.36 -8.95 -23.44
CA ILE A 81 -13.80 -8.00 -22.47
C ILE A 81 -14.49 -8.16 -21.11
N VAL A 82 -15.82 -8.30 -21.09
CA VAL A 82 -16.57 -8.53 -19.84
C VAL A 82 -16.09 -9.82 -19.15
N ALA A 83 -15.96 -10.92 -19.89
CA ALA A 83 -15.48 -12.19 -19.33
C ALA A 83 -14.04 -12.10 -18.79
N ILE A 84 -13.13 -11.41 -19.52
CA ILE A 84 -11.75 -11.21 -19.06
C ILE A 84 -11.72 -10.38 -17.78
N ARG A 85 -12.51 -9.30 -17.69
CA ARG A 85 -12.57 -8.46 -16.48
C ARG A 85 -13.11 -9.21 -15.27
N GLN A 86 -14.14 -10.03 -15.44
CA GLN A 86 -14.60 -10.92 -14.38
C GLN A 86 -13.48 -11.83 -13.87
N ARG A 87 -12.66 -12.38 -14.78
CA ARG A 87 -11.51 -13.19 -14.40
C ARG A 87 -10.42 -12.37 -13.69
N ILE A 88 -10.19 -11.13 -14.11
CA ILE A 88 -9.27 -10.20 -13.41
C ILE A 88 -9.79 -9.95 -11.99
N ASP A 89 -11.08 -9.66 -11.81
CA ASP A 89 -11.67 -9.39 -10.50
C ASP A 89 -11.56 -10.59 -9.53
N GLU A 90 -11.61 -11.81 -10.05
CA GLU A 90 -11.33 -13.04 -9.27
C GLU A 90 -9.86 -13.13 -8.85
N ILE A 91 -8.94 -12.84 -9.76
CA ILE A 91 -7.50 -12.84 -9.49
C ILE A 91 -7.18 -11.77 -8.45
N ASP A 92 -7.72 -10.56 -8.60
CA ASP A 92 -7.48 -9.44 -7.70
C ASP A 92 -7.99 -9.73 -6.28
N ARG A 93 -9.20 -10.31 -6.14
CA ARG A 93 -9.69 -10.79 -4.85
C ARG A 93 -8.75 -11.81 -4.21
N THR A 94 -8.22 -12.73 -5.01
CA THR A 94 -7.27 -13.75 -4.54
C THR A 94 -5.94 -13.12 -4.12
N LEU A 95 -5.40 -12.19 -4.91
CA LEU A 95 -4.16 -11.47 -4.60
C LEU A 95 -4.29 -10.65 -3.32
N ILE A 96 -5.42 -9.97 -3.11
CA ILE A 96 -5.70 -9.20 -1.89
C ILE A 96 -5.74 -10.12 -0.66
N ALA A 97 -6.42 -11.28 -0.76
CA ALA A 97 -6.48 -12.23 0.34
C ALA A 97 -5.08 -12.78 0.70
N LEU A 98 -4.31 -13.21 -0.31
CA LEU A 98 -2.94 -13.71 -0.12
C LEU A 98 -2.00 -12.63 0.43
N TRP A 99 -2.17 -11.38 -0.01
CA TRP A 99 -1.41 -10.25 0.52
C TRP A 99 -1.63 -10.08 2.02
N GLN A 100 -2.90 -10.06 2.45
CA GLN A 100 -3.28 -9.87 3.85
C GLN A 100 -2.75 -11.02 4.72
N GLU A 101 -2.94 -12.26 4.26
CA GLU A 101 -2.43 -13.45 4.94
C GLU A 101 -0.91 -13.41 5.09
N ARG A 102 -0.18 -13.12 4.00
CA ARG A 102 1.29 -13.03 4.03
C ARG A 102 1.79 -11.92 4.96
N ALA A 103 1.08 -10.78 5.00
CA ALA A 103 1.42 -9.69 5.91
C ALA A 103 1.25 -10.10 7.38
N ALA A 104 0.14 -10.77 7.72
CA ALA A 104 -0.12 -11.28 9.07
C ALA A 104 0.95 -12.30 9.51
N LEU A 105 1.28 -13.28 8.65
CA LEU A 105 2.35 -14.25 8.93
C LEU A 105 3.72 -13.58 9.10
N SER A 106 4.01 -12.55 8.30
CA SER A 106 5.27 -11.81 8.42
C SER A 106 5.38 -11.07 9.76
N GLN A 107 4.26 -10.51 10.25
CA GLN A 107 4.17 -9.87 11.55
C GLN A 107 4.37 -10.90 12.68
N GLU A 108 3.69 -12.05 12.61
CA GLU A 108 3.82 -13.14 13.59
C GLU A 108 5.28 -13.65 13.69
N VAL A 109 5.95 -13.83 12.55
CA VAL A 109 7.37 -14.17 12.50
C VAL A 109 8.23 -13.09 13.16
N GLY A 110 7.91 -11.81 12.96
CA GLY A 110 8.56 -10.69 13.62
C GLY A 110 8.39 -10.71 15.14
N VAL A 111 7.16 -10.85 15.62
CA VAL A 111 6.82 -10.93 17.04
C VAL A 111 7.53 -12.11 17.71
N THR A 112 7.45 -13.29 17.12
CA THR A 112 8.07 -14.52 17.64
C THR A 112 9.59 -14.36 17.77
N ARG A 113 10.23 -13.79 16.74
CA ARG A 113 11.68 -13.54 16.75
C ARG A 113 12.07 -12.55 17.84
N MET A 114 11.34 -11.45 17.98
CA MET A 114 11.60 -10.44 19.01
C MET A 114 11.40 -11.00 20.42
N ALA A 115 10.35 -11.79 20.64
CA ALA A 115 10.09 -12.47 21.91
C ALA A 115 11.22 -13.43 22.32
N SER A 116 11.95 -13.95 21.34
CA SER A 116 13.11 -14.84 21.55
C SER A 116 14.44 -14.08 21.67
N GLY A 117 14.42 -12.75 21.78
CA GLY A 117 15.62 -11.89 21.86
C GLY A 117 16.34 -11.68 20.53
N GLY A 118 15.71 -12.05 19.41
CA GLY A 118 16.26 -11.85 18.07
C GLY A 118 16.17 -10.41 17.57
N THR A 119 16.79 -10.15 16.41
CA THR A 119 16.74 -8.83 15.76
C THR A 119 15.36 -8.52 15.20
N ARG A 120 15.02 -7.23 15.07
CA ARG A 120 13.79 -6.81 14.39
C ARG A 120 13.71 -7.36 12.98
N LEU A 121 14.84 -7.45 12.26
CA LEU A 121 14.92 -7.83 10.85
C LEU A 121 16.10 -8.76 10.55
N VAL A 122 15.95 -9.56 9.49
CA VAL A 122 16.99 -10.47 8.99
C VAL A 122 17.29 -10.11 7.53
N LEU A 123 18.36 -9.31 7.32
CA LEU A 123 18.69 -8.75 6.00
C LEU A 123 18.95 -9.81 4.94
N SER A 124 19.54 -10.96 5.29
CA SER A 124 19.74 -12.07 4.36
C SER A 124 18.40 -12.59 3.83
N ARG A 125 17.41 -12.76 4.72
CA ARG A 125 16.07 -13.21 4.33
C ARG A 125 15.33 -12.18 3.49
N GLU A 126 15.49 -10.89 3.77
CA GLU A 126 14.90 -9.85 2.93
C GLU A 126 15.52 -9.84 1.52
N ARG A 127 16.84 -10.02 1.41
CA ARG A 127 17.52 -10.16 0.12
C ARG A 127 17.02 -11.36 -0.68
N GLU A 128 16.83 -12.52 -0.04
CA GLU A 128 16.25 -13.70 -0.70
C GLU A 128 14.85 -13.43 -1.27
N ILE A 129 14.03 -12.66 -0.55
CA ILE A 129 12.68 -12.30 -1.02
C ILE A 129 12.78 -11.37 -2.22
N LEU A 130 13.63 -10.34 -2.15
CA LEU A 130 13.84 -9.40 -3.26
C LEU A 130 14.30 -10.15 -4.53
N GLU A 131 15.28 -11.05 -4.39
CA GLU A 131 15.81 -11.80 -5.52
C GLU A 131 14.75 -12.74 -6.13
N ARG A 132 13.96 -13.44 -5.30
CA ARG A 132 12.86 -14.29 -5.79
C ARG A 132 11.86 -13.51 -6.63
N PHE A 133 11.46 -12.31 -6.19
CA PHE A 133 10.50 -11.54 -6.99
C PHE A 133 11.15 -10.92 -8.22
N ARG A 134 12.42 -10.51 -8.14
CA ARG A 134 13.18 -9.99 -9.29
C ARG A 134 13.37 -11.05 -10.37
N SER A 135 13.64 -12.31 -10.01
CA SER A 135 13.84 -13.39 -10.98
C SER A 135 12.57 -13.69 -11.78
N GLU A 136 11.40 -13.60 -11.14
CA GLU A 136 10.11 -13.92 -11.76
C GLU A 136 9.48 -12.73 -12.50
N LEU A 137 9.63 -11.51 -11.96
CA LEU A 137 8.89 -10.32 -12.42
C LEU A 137 9.81 -9.17 -12.88
N GLY A 138 11.13 -9.38 -12.90
CA GLY A 138 12.10 -8.37 -13.33
C GLY A 138 12.18 -7.16 -12.38
N ALA A 139 12.28 -5.96 -12.97
CA ALA A 139 12.43 -4.72 -12.21
C ALA A 139 11.21 -4.45 -11.29
N ASP A 140 10.00 -4.67 -11.79
CA ASP A 140 8.74 -4.47 -11.05
C ASP A 140 8.61 -5.46 -9.89
N GLY A 141 9.19 -6.66 -10.03
CA GLY A 141 9.29 -7.63 -8.93
C GLY A 141 9.99 -7.09 -7.69
N THR A 142 11.07 -6.32 -7.89
CA THR A 142 11.78 -5.69 -6.77
C THR A 142 10.88 -4.70 -6.05
N GLN A 143 10.10 -3.90 -6.78
CA GLN A 143 9.16 -2.94 -6.19
C GLN A 143 8.04 -3.65 -5.42
N LEU A 144 7.48 -4.72 -6.00
CA LEU A 144 6.46 -5.52 -5.34
C LEU A 144 6.98 -6.15 -4.04
N ALA A 145 8.18 -6.72 -4.05
CA ALA A 145 8.81 -7.29 -2.87
C ALA A 145 9.06 -6.25 -1.76
N LEU A 146 9.44 -5.02 -2.11
CA LEU A 146 9.60 -3.94 -1.13
C LEU A 146 8.26 -3.58 -0.46
N LEU A 147 7.17 -3.49 -1.22
CA LEU A 147 5.84 -3.24 -0.67
C LEU A 147 5.40 -4.38 0.26
N LEU A 148 5.64 -5.63 -0.16
CA LEU A 148 5.36 -6.84 0.61
C LEU A 148 6.16 -6.93 1.92
N LEU A 149 7.42 -6.51 1.91
CA LEU A 149 8.23 -6.41 3.12
C LEU A 149 7.64 -5.33 4.03
N ARG A 150 7.38 -4.12 3.53
CA ARG A 150 6.81 -3.02 4.30
C ARG A 150 5.49 -3.41 4.99
N ALA A 151 4.60 -4.13 4.31
CA ALA A 151 3.32 -4.57 4.88
C ALA A 151 3.47 -5.47 6.13
N GLY A 152 4.53 -6.30 6.16
CA GLY A 152 4.74 -7.26 7.24
C GLY A 152 5.49 -6.73 8.47
N ARG A 153 6.32 -5.69 8.33
CA ARG A 153 7.21 -5.20 9.41
C ARG A 153 7.06 -3.70 9.73
N GLY A 154 6.16 -3.02 9.02
CA GLY A 154 6.01 -1.57 9.09
C GLY A 154 7.13 -0.82 8.35
N PRO A 155 7.02 0.51 8.24
CA PRO A 155 8.08 1.35 7.70
C PRO A 155 9.37 1.26 8.55
N LEU A 156 10.51 1.47 7.88
CA LEU A 156 11.81 1.72 8.51
C LEU A 156 11.98 3.20 8.80
#